data_AF-A0A6M1T0C5-F1
#
_entry.id   AF-A0A6M1T0C5-F1
#
_cell.length_a   1.000
_cell.length_b   1.000
_cell.length_c   1.000
_cell.angle_alpha   90.00
_cell.angle_beta   90.00
_cell.angle_gamma   90.00
#
_symmetry.space_group_name_H-M   'P 1'
#
loop_
_entity.id
_entity.type
_entity.pdbx_description
1 polymer ?
#
loop_
_entity_poly.entity_id
_entity_poly.type
_entity_poly.pdbx_seq_one_letter_code
_entity_poly.pdbx_strand_id
1 'polypeptide(L)'
;MARKLNENERIMHELVLNWKLRLVASALFSMLGLAFLTGTVSGFFVELSTLDKSIVGVAVFVVMIPIYLIIADLPKIDEFTIASMLNESVPEFDKQAELVLNPVEELSEHEMEKRKELEEVLKEKKLYRFLPNRPIKQAIAVMLISLSLTAGSYFIMM
;
A
#
# COMPACT_ATOMS: atom_id res chain seq x y z
N MET A 1 28.30 3.31 9.90
CA MET A 1 28.93 3.53 8.58
C MET A 1 27.83 3.33 7.54
N ALA A 2 27.24 4.39 7.00
CA ALA A 2 26.14 4.25 6.05
C ALA A 2 26.71 3.76 4.71
N ARG A 3 26.32 2.54 4.30
CA ARG A 3 26.66 2.00 2.97
C ARG A 3 26.02 2.93 1.93
N LYS A 4 26.82 3.48 1.02
CA LYS A 4 26.27 4.19 -0.14
C LYS A 4 25.56 3.15 -1.00
N LEU A 5 24.24 3.21 -1.06
CA LEU A 5 23.43 2.40 -1.96
C LEU A 5 23.88 2.69 -3.39
N ASN A 6 24.02 1.64 -4.20
CA ASN A 6 24.20 1.81 -5.64
C ASN A 6 22.91 2.42 -6.26
N GLU A 7 22.99 2.93 -7.48
CA GLU A 7 21.86 3.64 -8.10
C GLU A 7 20.60 2.76 -8.24
N ASN A 8 20.78 1.46 -8.47
CA ASN A 8 19.70 0.50 -8.68
C ASN A 8 19.03 0.09 -7.36
N GLU A 9 19.82 -0.14 -6.31
CA GLU A 9 19.38 -0.34 -4.93
C GLU A 9 18.55 0.88 -4.48
N ARG A 10 18.96 2.09 -4.84
CA ARG A 10 18.17 3.30 -4.53
C ARG A 10 16.81 3.28 -5.23
N ILE A 11 16.76 2.94 -6.53
CA ILE A 11 15.49 2.86 -7.28
C ILE A 11 14.58 1.78 -6.68
N MET A 12 15.11 0.59 -6.40
CA MET A 12 14.34 -0.50 -5.79
C MET A 12 13.83 -0.12 -4.40
N HIS A 13 14.66 0.50 -3.57
CA HIS A 13 14.24 1.01 -2.27
C HIS A 13 13.15 2.08 -2.37
N GLU A 14 13.22 3.00 -3.35
CA GLU A 14 12.16 3.97 -3.62
C GLU A 14 10.84 3.29 -4.03
N LEU A 15 10.90 2.20 -4.80
CA LEU A 15 9.71 1.42 -5.16
C LEU A 15 9.10 0.72 -3.95
N VAL A 16 9.93 0.14 -3.07
CA VAL A 16 9.48 -0.44 -1.79
C VAL A 16 8.76 0.61 -0.95
N LEU A 17 9.36 1.79 -0.78
CA LEU A 17 8.77 2.89 -0.01
C LEU A 17 7.44 3.36 -0.62
N ASN A 18 7.40 3.57 -1.93
CA ASN A 18 6.17 3.94 -2.63
C ASN A 18 5.09 2.89 -2.44
N TRP A 19 5.43 1.60 -2.48
CA TRP A 19 4.47 0.53 -2.26
C TRP A 19 3.94 0.51 -0.82
N LYS A 20 4.82 0.61 0.18
CA LYS A 20 4.43 0.70 1.60
C LYS A 20 3.50 1.89 1.85
N LEU A 21 3.79 3.06 1.26
CA LEU A 21 2.92 4.24 1.35
C LEU A 21 1.52 3.97 0.78
N ARG A 22 1.42 3.22 -0.33
CA ARG A 22 0.10 2.84 -0.88
C ARG A 22 -0.69 1.95 0.06
N LEU A 23 -0.04 0.99 0.70
CA LEU A 23 -0.69 0.11 1.67
C LEU A 23 -1.17 0.90 2.90
N VAL A 24 -0.32 1.78 3.44
CA VAL A 24 -0.69 2.67 4.54
C VAL A 24 -1.88 3.56 4.14
N ALA A 25 -1.82 4.20 2.96
CA ALA A 25 -2.95 5.01 2.47
C ALA A 25 -4.24 4.19 2.32
N SER A 26 -4.14 2.96 1.78
CA SER A 26 -5.28 2.05 1.65
C SER A 26 -5.90 1.71 3.01
N ALA A 27 -5.07 1.46 4.00
CA ALA A 27 -5.52 1.18 5.35
C ALA A 27 -6.22 2.39 5.98
N LEU A 28 -5.65 3.58 5.84
CA LEU A 28 -6.23 4.83 6.34
C LEU A 28 -7.61 5.09 5.74
N PHE A 29 -7.77 4.97 4.42
CA PHE A 29 -9.08 5.15 3.77
C PHE A 29 -10.10 4.11 4.25
N SER A 30 -9.71 2.85 4.36
CA SER A 30 -10.60 1.79 4.83
C SER A 30 -11.03 2.02 6.28
N MET A 31 -10.08 2.33 7.17
CA MET A 31 -10.35 2.62 8.59
C MET A 31 -11.23 3.85 8.75
N LEU A 32 -11.02 4.91 7.96
CA LEU A 32 -11.82 6.12 8.03
C LEU A 32 -13.31 5.81 7.77
N GLY A 33 -13.61 5.15 6.65
CA GLY A 33 -15.00 4.81 6.32
C GLY A 33 -15.63 3.87 7.34
N LEU A 34 -14.91 2.81 7.74
CA LEU A 34 -15.42 1.83 8.69
C LEU A 34 -15.64 2.44 10.08
N ALA A 35 -14.78 3.34 10.53
CA ALA A 35 -14.93 3.98 11.83
C ALA A 35 -16.23 4.79 11.93
N PHE A 36 -16.55 5.59 10.90
CA PHE A 36 -17.85 6.28 10.83
C PHE A 36 -19.03 5.32 10.82
N LEU A 37 -18.94 4.24 10.05
CA LEU A 37 -19.99 3.22 10.02
C LEU A 37 -20.18 2.55 11.39
N THR A 38 -19.08 2.24 12.09
CA THR A 38 -19.14 1.63 13.44
C THR A 38 -19.74 2.57 14.47
N GLY A 39 -19.42 3.87 14.43
CA GLY A 39 -20.03 4.88 15.29
C GLY A 39 -21.54 4.97 15.07
N THR A 40 -21.96 4.94 13.80
CA THR A 40 -23.37 4.90 13.40
C THR A 40 -24.08 3.65 13.90
N VAL A 41 -23.54 2.46 13.62
CA VAL A 41 -24.11 1.18 14.04
C VAL A 41 -24.22 1.11 15.57
N SER A 42 -23.16 1.48 16.29
CA SER A 42 -23.17 1.49 17.75
C SER A 42 -24.21 2.46 18.32
N GLY A 43 -24.37 3.62 17.68
CA GLY A 43 -25.36 4.60 18.09
C GLY A 43 -26.80 4.21 17.79
N PHE A 44 -27.06 3.24 16.90
CA PHE A 44 -28.39 2.63 16.78
C PHE A 44 -28.73 1.76 17.98
N PHE A 45 -27.76 1.01 18.53
CA PHE A 45 -28.00 0.13 19.67
C PHE A 45 -28.15 0.85 21.01
N VAL A 46 -27.51 2.02 21.15
CA VAL A 46 -27.42 2.77 22.42
C VAL A 46 -28.18 4.10 22.35
N GLU A 47 -28.97 4.33 21.29
CA GLU A 47 -29.74 5.57 21.07
C GLU A 47 -28.89 6.85 21.21
N LEU A 48 -27.67 6.82 20.67
CA LEU A 48 -26.75 7.95 20.75
C LEU A 48 -27.21 9.12 19.87
N SER A 49 -26.90 10.34 20.29
CA SER A 49 -27.07 11.52 19.43
C SER A 49 -26.10 11.49 18.25
N THR A 50 -26.39 12.26 17.20
CA THR A 50 -25.51 12.39 16.03
C THR A 50 -24.09 12.85 16.39
N LEU A 51 -23.97 13.72 17.39
CA LEU A 51 -22.68 14.21 17.88
C LEU A 51 -21.89 13.09 18.55
N ASP A 52 -22.55 12.28 19.39
CA ASP A 52 -21.92 11.17 20.11
C ASP A 52 -21.47 10.07 19.15
N LYS A 53 -22.26 9.75 18.12
CA LYS A 53 -21.88 8.80 17.05
C LYS A 53 -20.60 9.23 16.34
N SER A 54 -20.47 10.53 16.08
CA SER A 54 -19.29 11.11 15.43
C SER A 54 -18.06 11.02 16.34
N ILE A 55 -18.20 11.28 17.64
CA ILE A 55 -17.13 11.14 18.63
C ILE A 55 -16.65 9.68 18.71
N VAL A 56 -17.57 8.72 18.76
CA VAL A 56 -17.24 7.29 18.76
C VAL A 56 -16.48 6.92 17.48
N GLY A 57 -16.94 7.38 16.31
CA GLY A 57 -16.26 7.13 15.05
C GLY A 57 -14.83 7.68 15.04
N VAL A 58 -14.61 8.90 15.52
CA VAL A 58 -13.25 9.47 15.64
C VAL A 58 -12.39 8.66 16.62
N ALA A 59 -12.96 8.26 17.76
CA ALA A 59 -12.23 7.45 18.74
C ALA A 59 -11.79 6.10 18.16
N VAL A 60 -12.68 5.40 17.45
CA VAL A 60 -12.36 4.15 16.74
C VAL A 60 -11.25 4.38 15.70
N PHE A 61 -11.35 5.44 14.90
CA PHE A 61 -10.35 5.76 13.88
C PHE A 61 -8.96 5.98 14.51
N VAL A 62 -8.86 6.81 15.55
CA VAL A 62 -7.60 7.14 16.21
C VAL A 62 -6.94 5.91 16.85
N VAL A 63 -7.73 5.00 17.42
CA VAL A 63 -7.21 3.77 18.07
C VAL A 63 -6.83 2.70 17.05
N MET A 64 -7.56 2.57 15.93
CA MET A 64 -7.32 1.53 14.94
C MET A 64 -6.05 1.75 14.10
N ILE A 65 -5.64 3.01 13.87
CA ILE A 65 -4.43 3.33 13.10
C ILE A 65 -3.15 2.72 13.71
N PRO A 66 -2.81 2.95 14.99
CA PRO A 66 -1.60 2.36 15.57
C PRO A 66 -1.69 0.83 15.63
N ILE A 67 -2.86 0.25 15.88
CA ILE A 67 -3.07 -1.21 15.86
C ILE A 67 -2.76 -1.77 14.48
N TYR A 68 -3.29 -1.15 13.42
CA TYR A 68 -3.02 -1.56 12.05
C TYR A 68 -1.53 -1.50 11.71
N LEU A 69 -0.85 -0.41 12.09
CA LEU A 69 0.59 -0.24 11.82
C LEU A 69 1.44 -1.33 12.52
N ILE A 70 1.01 -1.81 13.68
CA ILE A 70 1.67 -2.90 14.41
C ILE A 70 1.42 -4.26 13.73
N ILE A 71 0.17 -4.52 13.30
CA ILE A 71 -0.23 -5.84 12.77
C ILE A 71 0.17 -6.03 11.30
N ALA A 72 0.20 -4.96 10.50
CA ALA A 72 0.34 -5.04 9.05
C ALA A 72 1.70 -5.55 8.55
N ASP A 73 2.68 -5.72 9.45
CA ASP A 73 4.00 -6.30 9.16
C ASP A 73 4.65 -5.70 7.90
N LEU A 74 4.41 -4.41 7.70
CA LEU A 74 4.99 -3.59 6.63
C LEU A 74 6.52 -3.70 6.54
N PRO A 75 7.27 -3.97 7.62
CA PRO A 75 8.71 -4.24 7.53
C PRO A 75 9.08 -5.42 6.62
N LYS A 76 8.24 -6.45 6.49
CA LYS A 76 8.54 -7.66 5.68
C LYS A 76 8.49 -7.44 4.16
N ILE A 77 7.93 -6.33 3.69
CA ILE A 77 7.96 -6.00 2.26
C ILE A 77 9.36 -5.48 1.93
N ASP A 78 10.03 -6.20 1.04
CA ASP A 78 11.41 -5.98 0.62
C ASP A 78 11.54 -5.83 -0.90
N GLU A 79 12.77 -5.71 -1.38
CA GLU A 79 13.11 -5.48 -2.78
C GLU A 79 12.75 -6.69 -3.66
N PHE A 80 12.84 -7.92 -3.15
CA PHE A 80 12.42 -9.13 -3.85
C PHE A 80 10.91 -9.17 -4.09
N THR A 81 10.12 -8.70 -3.11
CA THR A 81 8.68 -8.51 -3.28
C THR A 81 8.37 -7.56 -4.45
N ILE A 82 9.14 -6.47 -4.59
CA ILE A 82 9.00 -5.53 -5.70
C ILE A 82 9.44 -6.16 -7.03
N ALA A 83 10.55 -6.90 -7.05
CA ALA A 83 11.00 -7.60 -8.25
C ALA A 83 9.92 -8.56 -8.79
N SER A 84 9.27 -9.33 -7.90
CA SER A 84 8.14 -10.17 -8.27
C SER A 84 6.98 -9.37 -8.87
N MET A 85 6.65 -8.19 -8.33
CA MET A 85 5.58 -7.34 -8.88
C MET A 85 5.93 -6.77 -10.26
N LEU A 86 7.21 -6.42 -10.47
CA LEU A 86 7.70 -5.94 -11.77
C LEU A 86 7.68 -7.06 -12.81
N ASN A 87 8.04 -8.28 -12.43
CA ASN A 87 7.95 -9.47 -13.29
C ASN A 87 6.53 -9.72 -13.83
N GLU A 88 5.51 -9.40 -13.03
CA GLU A 88 4.11 -9.54 -13.44
C GLU A 88 3.60 -8.37 -14.28
N SER A 89 4.15 -7.16 -14.05
CA SER A 89 3.55 -5.91 -14.53
C SER A 89 4.33 -5.24 -15.66
N VAL A 90 5.58 -5.62 -15.87
CA VAL A 90 6.50 -5.02 -16.85
C VAL A 90 7.06 -6.12 -17.76
N PRO A 91 6.57 -6.23 -19.01
CA PRO A 91 6.95 -7.32 -19.91
C PRO A 91 8.45 -7.40 -20.18
N GLU A 92 9.15 -6.27 -20.19
CA GLU A 92 10.59 -6.17 -20.48
C GLU A 92 11.47 -6.83 -19.42
N PHE A 93 10.93 -7.10 -18.23
CA PHE A 93 11.68 -7.83 -17.20
C PHE A 93 11.74 -9.34 -17.45
N ASP A 94 10.90 -9.90 -18.34
CA ASP A 94 10.89 -11.33 -18.69
C ASP A 94 11.01 -12.29 -17.48
N LYS A 95 10.32 -11.96 -16.39
CA LYS A 95 10.35 -12.69 -15.10
C LYS A 95 11.74 -12.76 -14.42
N GLN A 96 12.64 -11.85 -14.75
CA GLN A 96 14.05 -11.85 -14.32
C GLN A 96 14.45 -10.58 -13.54
N ALA A 97 13.49 -9.81 -13.01
CA ALA A 97 13.75 -8.60 -12.21
C ALA A 97 14.65 -8.84 -10.98
N GLU A 98 14.70 -10.06 -10.48
CA GLU A 98 15.55 -10.46 -9.35
C GLU A 98 17.05 -10.37 -9.69
N LEU A 99 17.44 -10.47 -10.97
CA LEU A 99 18.84 -10.36 -11.41
C LEU A 99 19.47 -9.00 -11.05
N VAL A 100 18.64 -7.96 -10.89
CA VAL A 100 19.11 -6.62 -10.51
C VAL A 100 19.47 -6.54 -9.02
N LEU A 101 18.95 -7.46 -8.21
CA LEU A 101 19.20 -7.54 -6.77
C LEU A 101 20.38 -8.45 -6.43
N ASN A 102 20.72 -9.39 -7.30
CA ASN A 102 21.79 -10.34 -7.06
C ASN A 102 23.18 -9.66 -7.08
N PRO A 103 24.14 -10.13 -6.26
CA PRO A 103 25.54 -9.67 -6.31
C PRO A 103 26.14 -9.93 -7.69
N VAL A 104 27.04 -9.05 -8.14
CA VAL A 104 27.69 -9.22 -9.46
C VAL A 104 28.53 -10.50 -9.49
N GLU A 105 29.10 -10.86 -8.35
CA GLU A 105 29.95 -12.04 -8.17
C GLU A 105 29.20 -13.37 -8.32
N GLU A 106 27.87 -13.35 -8.22
CA GLU A 106 27.00 -14.54 -8.31
C GLU A 106 26.40 -14.73 -9.71
N LEU A 107 26.61 -13.78 -10.62
CA LEU A 107 26.01 -13.78 -11.95
C LEU A 107 26.97 -14.34 -13.00
N SER A 108 26.45 -15.19 -13.88
CA SER A 108 27.15 -15.61 -15.10
C SER A 108 27.28 -14.45 -16.10
N GLU A 109 28.18 -14.57 -17.09
CA GLU A 109 28.37 -13.56 -18.13
C GLU A 109 27.06 -13.22 -18.88
N HIS A 110 26.22 -14.23 -19.13
CA HIS A 110 24.92 -14.05 -19.78
C HIS A 110 23.91 -13.31 -18.87
N GLU A 111 23.89 -13.64 -17.58
CA GLU A 111 23.02 -12.95 -16.62
C GLU A 111 23.47 -11.52 -16.35
N MET A 112 24.78 -11.25 -16.46
CA MET A 112 25.32 -9.89 -16.38
C MET A 112 24.88 -9.02 -17.56
N GLU A 113 24.83 -9.58 -18.77
CA GLU A 113 24.35 -8.87 -19.95
C GLU A 113 22.87 -8.51 -19.79
N LYS A 114 22.05 -9.49 -19.42
CA LYS A 114 20.64 -9.26 -19.12
C LYS A 114 20.41 -8.27 -18.00
N ARG A 115 21.21 -8.34 -16.92
CA ARG A 115 21.13 -7.38 -15.82
C ARG A 115 21.32 -5.95 -16.32
N LYS A 116 22.27 -5.69 -17.23
CA LYS A 116 22.47 -4.35 -17.79
C LYS A 116 21.25 -3.87 -18.55
N GLU A 117 20.63 -4.72 -19.37
CA GLU A 117 19.38 -4.39 -20.07
C GLU A 117 18.26 -4.04 -19.08
N LEU A 118 18.10 -4.81 -18.01
CA LEU A 118 17.11 -4.54 -16.96
C LEU A 118 17.39 -3.25 -16.18
N GLU A 119 18.68 -2.93 -15.96
CA GLU A 119 19.10 -1.68 -15.34
C GLU A 119 18.79 -0.46 -16.22
N GLU A 120 18.86 -0.58 -17.54
CA GLU A 120 18.41 0.48 -18.45
C GLU A 120 16.89 0.69 -18.35
N VAL A 121 16.11 -0.39 -18.32
CA VAL A 121 14.64 -0.33 -18.10
C VAL A 121 14.30 0.35 -16.77
N LEU A 122 15.07 0.06 -15.71
CA LEU A 122 14.93 0.69 -14.39
C LEU A 122 15.11 2.22 -14.42
N LYS A 123 16.07 2.70 -15.21
CA LYS A 123 16.40 4.13 -15.30
C LYS A 123 15.45 4.89 -16.21
N GLU A 124 15.02 4.26 -17.30
CA GLU A 124 14.16 4.92 -18.29
C GLU A 124 12.69 4.94 -17.87
N LYS A 125 12.18 3.84 -17.29
CA LYS A 125 10.76 3.74 -16.95
C LYS A 125 10.45 4.28 -15.56
N LYS A 126 9.29 4.95 -15.47
CA LYS A 126 8.63 5.31 -14.20
C LYS A 126 7.99 4.08 -13.55
N LEU A 127 8.81 3.17 -13.03
CA LEU A 127 8.41 1.85 -12.51
C LEU A 127 7.33 1.89 -11.42
N TYR A 128 7.27 2.98 -10.63
CA TYR A 128 6.22 3.13 -9.62
C TYR A 128 4.81 3.04 -10.22
N ARG A 129 4.61 3.38 -11.50
CA ARG A 129 3.30 3.30 -12.16
C ARG A 129 2.82 1.87 -12.38
N PHE A 130 3.74 0.93 -12.44
CA PHE A 130 3.46 -0.49 -12.66
C PHE A 130 3.20 -1.23 -11.35
N LEU A 131 3.49 -0.61 -10.19
CA LEU A 131 3.11 -1.18 -8.91
C LEU A 131 1.58 -1.29 -8.77
N PRO A 132 1.04 -2.35 -8.13
CA PRO A 132 -0.39 -2.66 -8.20
C PRO A 132 -1.31 -1.62 -7.55
N ASN A 133 -2.18 -0.92 -8.27
CA ASN A 133 -3.09 0.06 -7.65
C ASN A 133 -4.34 -0.54 -6.98
N ARG A 134 -4.49 -1.87 -6.98
CA ARG A 134 -5.69 -2.57 -6.50
C ARG A 134 -6.03 -2.29 -5.03
N PRO A 135 -5.07 -2.30 -4.08
CA PRO A 135 -5.38 -2.06 -2.66
C PRO A 135 -5.99 -0.68 -2.41
N ILE A 136 -5.43 0.37 -3.03
CA ILE A 136 -5.94 1.74 -2.87
C ILE A 136 -7.36 1.85 -3.44
N LYS A 137 -7.58 1.30 -4.63
CA LYS A 137 -8.90 1.36 -5.28
C LYS A 137 -9.97 0.66 -4.43
N GLN A 138 -9.64 -0.51 -3.88
CA GLN A 138 -10.54 -1.24 -2.99
C GLN A 138 -10.80 -0.47 -1.70
N ALA A 139 -9.76 0.11 -1.10
CA ALA A 139 -9.90 0.92 0.11
C ALA A 139 -10.76 2.17 -0.09
N ILE A 140 -10.60 2.88 -1.19
CA ILE A 140 -11.46 4.02 -1.54
C ILE A 140 -12.91 3.56 -1.73
N ALA A 141 -13.12 2.43 -2.40
CA ALA A 141 -14.47 1.87 -2.55
C ALA A 141 -15.10 1.54 -1.19
N VAL A 142 -14.37 0.87 -0.29
CA VAL A 142 -14.81 0.58 1.09
C VAL A 142 -15.15 1.86 1.83
N MET A 143 -14.29 2.88 1.74
CA MET A 143 -14.51 4.19 2.34
C MET A 143 -15.82 4.83 1.85
N LEU A 144 -15.99 4.92 0.53
CA LEU A 144 -17.16 5.56 -0.08
C LEU A 144 -18.45 4.82 0.25
N ILE A 145 -18.44 3.48 0.21
CA ILE A 145 -19.61 2.67 0.56
C ILE A 145 -19.97 2.90 2.04
N SER A 146 -18.98 2.87 2.93
CA SER A 146 -19.21 3.03 4.38
C SER A 146 -19.73 4.42 4.72
N LEU A 147 -19.18 5.47 4.10
CA LEU A 147 -19.64 6.85 4.26
C LEU A 147 -21.04 7.04 3.68
N SER A 148 -21.35 6.42 2.53
CA SER A 148 -22.68 6.50 1.91
C SER A 148 -23.74 5.83 2.78
N LEU A 149 -23.45 4.65 3.34
CA LEU A 149 -24.33 3.97 4.30
C LEU A 149 -24.53 4.80 5.57
N THR A 150 -23.44 5.40 6.08
CA THR A 150 -23.50 6.28 7.24
C THR A 150 -24.38 7.50 6.95
N ALA A 151 -24.17 8.20 5.83
CA ALA A 151 -24.99 9.34 5.44
C ALA A 151 -26.46 8.97 5.22
N GLY A 152 -26.74 7.85 4.55
CA GLY A 152 -28.09 7.34 4.34
C GLY A 152 -28.80 7.01 5.65
N SER A 153 -28.08 6.47 6.64
CA SER A 153 -28.64 6.19 7.95
C SER A 153 -29.08 7.45 8.70
N TYR A 154 -28.32 8.55 8.57
CA TYR A 154 -28.71 9.85 9.14
C TYR A 154 -29.98 10.40 8.48
N PHE A 155 -30.14 10.19 7.16
CA PHE A 155 -31.35 10.61 6.45
C PHE A 155 -32.60 9.83 6.90
N ILE A 156 -32.46 8.56 7.29
CA ILE A 156 -33.57 7.75 7.81
C ILE A 156 -33.92 8.13 9.26
N MET A 157 -32.94 8.58 10.04
CA MET A 157 -33.12 8.95 11.45
C MET A 157 -33.57 10.41 11.67
N MET A 158 -33.57 11.23 10.62
CA MET A 158 -34.05 12.62 10.65
C MET A 158 -35.52 12.67 10.26
#